data_AF-A0A8H9WAA7-F1
#
_entry.id   AF-A0A8H9WAA7-F1
#
_cell.length_a   1.000
_cell.length_b   1.000
_cell.length_c   1.000
_cell.angle_alpha   90.00
_cell.angle_beta   90.00
_cell.angle_gamma   90.00
#
_symmetry.space_group_name_H-M   'P 1'
#
loop_
_entity.id
_entity.type
_entity.pdbx_description
1 polymer ?
#
loop_
_entity_poly.entity_id
_entity_poly.type
_entity_poly.pdbx_seq_one_letter_code
_entity_poly.pdbx_strand_id
1 'polypeptide(L)' 'MDMIVRVCMGSSCHLKGSYEVVRRFQELQKKYNFKLYGSLCFGNCSQGVCVEIDGQLFSRVTPENAEEILKRVLQNG' A
#
# COMPACT_ATOMS: atom_id res chain seq x y z
N MET A 1 -2.70 6.72 -17.71
CA MET A 1 -1.90 7.07 -16.51
C MET A 1 -1.84 5.81 -15.66
N ASP A 2 -0.65 5.29 -15.34
CA ASP A 2 -0.54 4.07 -14.53
C ASP A 2 -0.93 4.36 -13.08
N MET A 3 -1.65 3.44 -12.45
CA MET A 3 -2.02 3.51 -11.03
C MET A 3 -0.77 3.65 -10.14
N ILE A 4 -0.85 4.50 -9.12
CA ILE A 4 0.25 4.75 -8.18
C ILE A 4 -0.09 4.14 -6.82
N VAL A 5 0.78 3.27 -6.32
CA VAL A 5 0.72 2.71 -4.96
C VAL A 5 1.89 3.25 -4.16
N ARG A 6 1.62 3.86 -2.99
CA ARG A 6 2.63 4.43 -2.09
C ARG A 6 2.54 3.77 -0.72
N VAL A 7 3.59 3.10 -0.26
CA VAL A 7 3.62 2.46 1.07
C VAL A 7 4.38 3.34 2.06
N CYS A 8 3.82 3.56 3.25
CA CYS A 8 4.50 4.29 4.32
C CYS A 8 5.70 3.50 4.85
N MET A 9 6.87 4.12 4.76
CA MET A 9 8.15 3.58 5.24
C MET A 9 8.64 4.28 6.52
N GLY A 10 7.79 5.08 7.17
CA GLY A 10 8.12 5.71 8.46
C GLY A 10 8.29 4.67 9.58
N SER A 11 9.05 5.03 10.63
CA SER A 11 9.47 4.10 11.70
C SER A 11 8.31 3.31 12.32
N SER A 12 7.15 3.94 12.56
CA SER A 12 5.97 3.25 13.11
C SER A 12 5.36 2.23 12.16
N CYS A 13 5.34 2.50 10.85
CA CYS A 13 4.84 1.53 9.86
C CYS A 13 5.87 0.42 9.62
N HIS A 14 7.16 0.74 9.68
CA HIS A 14 8.24 -0.24 9.62
C HIS A 14 8.13 -1.28 10.72
N LEU A 15 7.98 -0.86 11.98
CA LEU A 15 7.78 -1.76 13.13
C LEU A 15 6.50 -2.60 13.04
N LYS A 16 5.51 -2.15 12.26
CA LYS A 16 4.24 -2.85 12.03
C LYS A 16 4.23 -3.72 10.77
N GLY A 17 5.39 -3.97 10.16
CA GLY A 17 5.51 -4.90 9.04
C GLY A 17 5.33 -4.28 7.64
N SER A 18 5.60 -2.99 7.45
CA SER A 18 5.47 -2.36 6.12
C SER A 18 6.32 -3.02 5.03
N TYR A 19 7.43 -3.67 5.39
CA TYR A 19 8.25 -4.45 4.46
C TYR A 19 7.52 -5.65 3.86
N GLU A 20 6.70 -6.34 4.65
CA GLU A 20 5.91 -7.48 4.18
C GLU A 20 4.84 -7.01 3.20
N VAL A 21 4.21 -5.86 3.50
CA VAL A 21 3.25 -5.21 2.61
C VAL A 21 3.91 -4.80 1.29
N VAL A 22 5.12 -4.25 1.32
CA VAL A 22 5.87 -3.88 0.10
C VAL A 22 6.20 -5.11 -0.74
N ARG A 23 6.70 -6.19 -0.13
CA ARG A 23 6.97 -7.46 -0.82
C ARG A 23 5.71 -7.99 -1.48
N ARG A 24 4.59 -7.95 -0.78
CA ARG A 24 3.30 -8.37 -1.34
C ARG A 24 2.91 -7.54 -2.56
N PHE A 25 3.05 -6.22 -2.52
CA PHE A 25 2.80 -5.38 -3.69
C PHE A 25 3.76 -5.69 -4.85
N GLN A 26 5.04 -5.94 -4.59
CA GLN A 26 5.99 -6.37 -5.63
C GLN A 26 5.57 -7.68 -6.31
N GLU A 27 5.00 -8.64 -5.57
CA GLU A 27 4.43 -9.85 -6.17
C GLU A 27 3.19 -9.55 -7.01
N LEU A 28 2.33 -8.63 -6.54
CA LEU A 28 1.13 -8.21 -7.26
C LEU A 28 1.45 -7.45 -8.56
N GLN A 29 2.61 -6.79 -8.67
CA GLN A 29 3.07 -6.19 -9.93
C GLN A 29 3.27 -7.21 -11.06
N LYS A 30 3.37 -8.51 -10.76
CA LYS A 30 3.38 -9.58 -11.78
C LYS A 30 2.00 -9.83 -12.40
N LYS A 31 0.93 -9.40 -11.73
CA LYS A 31 -0.47 -9.63 -12.13
C LYS A 31 -1.18 -8.34 -12.53
N TYR A 32 -0.79 -7.21 -11.96
CA TYR A 32 -1.43 -5.90 -12.13
C TYR A 32 -0.40 -4.85 -12.54
N ASN A 33 -0.80 -3.91 -13.41
CA ASN A 33 0.08 -2.84 -13.85
C ASN A 33 -0.08 -1.59 -12.97
N PHE A 34 0.87 -1.35 -12.08
CA PHE A 34 0.93 -0.16 -11.23
C PHE A 34 2.38 0.17 -10.83
N LYS A 35 2.63 1.42 -10.47
CA LYS A 35 3.92 1.89 -9.96
C LYS A 35 3.92 1.85 -8.43
N LEU A 36 4.96 1.26 -7.85
CA LEU A 36 5.13 1.14 -6.41
C LEU A 36 6.20 2.12 -5.91
N TYR A 37 5.84 2.96 -4.95
CA TYR A 37 6.75 3.91 -4.31
C TYR A 37 6.77 3.75 -2.81
N GLY A 38 7.91 4.05 -2.18
CA GLY A 38 7.95 4.35 -0.76
C GLY A 38 7.47 5.79 -0.53
N SER A 39 6.75 6.01 0.56
CA SER A 39 6.38 7.34 1.04
C SER A 39 6.76 7.51 2.50
N LEU A 40 6.86 8.76 2.93
CA LEU A 40 7.01 9.12 4.33
C LEU A 40 5.64 9.04 5.05
N CYS A 41 5.59 9.59 6.26
CA CYS A 41 4.43 9.53 7.12
C CYS A 41 3.20 10.23 6.49
N PHE A 42 2.05 9.56 6.54
CA PHE A 42 0.73 10.10 6.17
C PHE A 42 -0.04 10.70 7.37
N GLY A 43 0.63 10.90 8.51
CA GLY A 43 0.00 11.40 9.74
C GLY A 43 -0.91 10.39 10.47
N ASN A 44 -0.97 9.12 10.02
CA ASN A 44 -1.88 8.10 10.54
C ASN A 44 -1.17 6.89 11.18
N CYS A 45 -0.03 7.12 11.86
CA CYS A 45 0.84 6.06 12.41
C CYS A 45 0.13 5.06 13.35
N SER A 46 -0.85 5.53 14.13
CA SER A 46 -1.62 4.68 15.04
C SER A 46 -2.36 3.56 14.31
N GLN A 47 -2.76 3.80 13.05
CA GLN A 47 -3.44 2.83 12.18
C GLN A 47 -2.52 2.22 11.11
N GLY A 48 -1.20 2.34 11.25
CA GLY A 48 -0.24 1.69 10.33
C GLY A 48 -0.44 0.17 10.23
N VAL A 49 -0.07 -0.49 9.13
CA VAL A 49 0.62 0.04 7.95
C VAL A 49 -0.30 0.87 7.06
N CYS A 50 0.19 2.03 6.61
CA CYS A 50 -0.55 2.94 5.73
C CYS A 50 -0.08 2.79 4.29
N VAL A 51 -1.02 2.72 3.36
CA VAL A 51 -0.77 2.64 1.91
C VAL A 51 -1.73 3.59 1.21
N GLU A 52 -1.23 4.41 0.30
CA GLU A 52 -2.07 5.20 -0.59
C GLU A 52 -2.12 4.52 -1.95
N ILE A 53 -3.31 4.37 -2.52
CA ILE A 53 -3.52 3.86 -3.87
C ILE A 53 -4.32 4.90 -4.62
N ASP A 54 -3.72 5.47 -5.66
CA ASP A 54 -4.32 6.48 -6.54
C ASP A 54 -4.95 7.66 -5.76
N GLY A 55 -4.21 8.17 -4.77
CA GLY A 55 -4.65 9.27 -3.90
C GLY A 55 -5.58 8.87 -2.74
N GLN A 56 -6.03 7.61 -2.67
CA GLN A 56 -6.87 7.12 -1.57
C GLN A 56 -6.02 6.44 -0.49
N LEU A 57 -6.13 6.91 0.76
CA LEU A 57 -5.36 6.40 1.89
C LEU A 57 -6.07 5.21 2.56
N PHE A 58 -5.36 4.09 2.64
CA PHE A 58 -5.75 2.88 3.35
C PHE A 58 -4.86 2.67 4.58
N SER A 59 -5.46 2.17 5.65
CA SER A 59 -4.80 1.89 6.93
C SER A 59 -5.02 0.45 7.36
N ARG A 60 -4.18 -0.06 8.27
CA ARG A 60 -4.16 -1.47 8.70
C ARG A 60 -3.98 -2.44 7.53
N VAL A 61 -3.18 -2.05 6.55
CA VAL A 61 -2.89 -2.91 5.40
C VAL A 61 -1.98 -4.05 5.85
N THR A 62 -2.34 -5.28 5.47
CA THR A 62 -1.58 -6.49 5.71
C THR A 62 -1.29 -7.18 4.37
N PRO A 63 -0.29 -8.07 4.29
CA PRO A 63 -0.05 -8.87 3.09
C PRO A 63 -1.30 -9.64 2.60
N GLU A 64 -2.14 -10.10 3.52
CA GLU A 64 -3.36 -10.85 3.22
C GLU A 64 -4.43 -9.96 2.56
N ASN A 65 -4.59 -8.71 3.00
CA ASN A 65 -5.63 -7.81 2.51
C ASN A 65 -5.18 -6.87 1.37
N ALA A 66 -3.88 -6.78 1.08
CA ALA A 66 -3.33 -5.86 0.08
C ALA A 66 -3.92 -6.05 -1.32
N GLU A 67 -4.11 -7.30 -1.77
CA GLU A 67 -4.68 -7.60 -3.10
C GLU A 67 -6.15 -7.20 -3.19
N GLU A 68 -6.92 -7.44 -2.13
CA GLU A 68 -8.33 -7.06 -2.06
C GLU A 68 -8.50 -5.53 -2.09
N ILE A 69 -7.67 -4.80 -1.33
CA ILE A 69 -7.68 -3.33 -1.34
C ILE A 69 -7.34 -2.80 -2.74
N LEU A 70 -6.32 -3.38 -3.40
CA LEU A 70 -5.93 -2.99 -4.76
C LEU A 70 -7.08 -3.23 -5.76
N LYS A 71 -7.75 -4.40 -5.69
CA LYS A 71 -8.90 -4.72 -6.56
C LYS A 71 -10.07 -3.77 -6.35
N ARG A 72 -10.35 -3.36 -5.12
CA ARG A 72 -11.41 -2.39 -4.84
C ARG A 72 -11.14 -1.06 -5.54
N VAL A 73 -9.90 -0.58 -5.57
CA VAL A 73 -9.59 0.66 -6.29
C VAL A 73 -9.69 0.46 -7.81
N LEU A 74 -9.22 -0.69 -8.33
CA LEU A 74 -9.32 -1.03 -9.75
C LEU A 74 -10.77 -1.15 -10.27
N GLN A 75 -11.72 -1.59 -9.43
CA GLN A 75 -13.12 -1.79 -9.81
C GLN A 75 -13.98 -0.52 -9.70
N ASN A 76 -13.47 0.53 -9.04
CA ASN A 76 -14.15 1.81 -8.87
C ASN A 76 -13.63 2.90 -9.83
N GLY A 77 -12.86 2.52 -10.85
CA GLY A 77 -12.28 3.41 -11.87
C GLY A 77 -12.72 3.04 -13.28
#